data_AF-A0A1G1XUJ6-F1
#
_entry.id   AF-A0A1G1XUJ6-F1
#
_cell.length_a   1.000
_cell.length_b   1.000
_cell.length_c   1.000
_cell.angle_alpha   90.00
_cell.angle_beta   90.00
_cell.angle_gamma   90.00
#
_symmetry.space_group_name_H-M   'P 1'
#
loop_
_entity.id
_entity.type
_entity.pdbx_description
1 polymer ?
#
loop_
_entity_poly.entity_id
_entity_poly.type
_entity_poly.pdbx_seq_one_letter_code
_entity_poly.pdbx_strand_id
1 'polypeptide(L)'
;MKDKRFFSTSEVAKLMGISRVAVFKKIKRGEIKAEKIGRNFVIDKNDLKDVFTYSFKKDLKKEIDAAVKKTVQEYGETLKLLGKE
;
A
#
# COMPACT_ATOMS: atom_id res chain seq x y z
N MET A 1 -5.06 7.65 -23.90
CA MET A 1 -4.06 7.85 -22.82
C MET A 1 -3.05 6.70 -22.93
N LYS A 2 -1.74 6.96 -23.03
CA LYS A 2 -0.74 5.89 -23.21
C LYS A 2 -0.70 5.01 -21.96
N ASP A 3 -1.14 3.76 -22.05
CA ASP A 3 -0.85 2.73 -21.05
C ASP A 3 0.66 2.49 -20.98
N LYS A 4 1.35 3.31 -20.18
CA LYS A 4 2.72 3.01 -19.78
C LYS A 4 2.69 1.73 -18.95
N ARG A 5 3.15 0.64 -19.55
CA ARG A 5 3.31 -0.66 -18.88
C ARG A 5 4.35 -0.60 -17.75
N PHE A 6 5.31 0.33 -17.87
CA PHE A 6 6.43 0.48 -16.96
C PHE A 6 6.45 1.85 -16.30
N PHE A 7 6.69 1.86 -15.00
CA PHE A 7 6.91 3.06 -14.18
C PHE A 7 8.35 3.13 -13.72
N SER A 8 8.92 4.33 -13.74
CA SER A 8 10.22 4.58 -13.12
C SER A 8 10.12 4.60 -11.60
N THR A 9 11.22 4.34 -10.90
CA THR A 9 11.32 4.49 -9.44
C THR A 9 10.84 5.84 -8.92
N SER A 10 11.03 6.93 -9.69
CA SER A 10 10.54 8.26 -9.33
C SER A 10 9.03 8.42 -9.47
N GLU A 11 8.43 7.83 -10.50
CA GLU A 11 6.97 7.84 -10.67
C GLU A 11 6.31 7.01 -9.55
N VAL A 12 6.85 5.83 -9.24
CA VAL A 12 6.37 5.00 -8.14
C VAL A 12 6.51 5.69 -6.79
N ALA A 13 7.62 6.38 -6.55
CA ALA A 13 7.81 7.19 -5.34
C ALA A 13 6.70 8.23 -5.16
N LYS A 14 6.35 8.95 -6.24
CA LYS A 14 5.26 9.94 -6.23
C LYS A 14 3.90 9.29 -5.96
N LEU A 15 3.62 8.15 -6.61
CA LEU A 15 2.36 7.44 -6.42
C LEU A 15 2.20 6.86 -5.01
N MET A 16 3.30 6.43 -4.39
CA MET A 16 3.31 5.87 -3.04
C MET A 16 3.48 6.93 -1.93
N GLY A 17 3.76 8.19 -2.27
CA GLY A 17 4.03 9.24 -1.28
C GLY A 17 5.32 9.00 -0.47
N ILE A 18 6.28 8.23 -1.00
CA ILE A 18 7.54 7.91 -0.32
C ILE A 18 8.74 8.43 -1.12
N SER A 19 9.93 8.48 -0.48
CA SER A 19 11.15 8.89 -1.18
C SER A 19 11.60 7.84 -2.22
N ARG A 20 12.27 8.30 -3.29
CA ARG A 20 12.91 7.41 -4.27
C ARG A 20 13.88 6.42 -3.61
N VAL A 21 14.56 6.84 -2.54
CA VAL A 21 15.45 5.99 -1.75
C VAL A 21 14.68 4.88 -1.05
N ALA A 22 13.49 5.17 -0.51
CA ALA A 22 12.63 4.16 0.11
C ALA A 22 12.14 3.13 -0.92
N VAL A 23 11.74 3.56 -2.12
CA VAL A 23 11.41 2.65 -3.24
C VAL A 23 12.62 1.77 -3.58
N PHE A 24 13.81 2.35 -3.70
CA PHE A 24 15.03 1.59 -4.00
C PHE A 24 15.36 0.55 -2.92
N LYS A 25 15.23 0.92 -1.63
CA LYS A 25 15.41 -0.01 -0.52
C LYS A 25 14.39 -1.16 -0.58
N LYS A 26 13.12 -0.86 -0.90
CA LYS A 26 12.07 -1.86 -1.06
C LYS A 26 12.33 -2.81 -2.23
N ILE A 27 12.81 -2.31 -3.36
CA ILE A 27 13.27 -3.13 -4.50
C ILE A 27 14.41 -4.05 -4.07
N LYS A 28 15.43 -3.51 -3.38
CA LYS A 28 16.55 -4.32 -2.86
C LYS A 28 16.13 -5.40 -1.87
N ARG A 29 15.07 -5.16 -1.08
CA ARG A 29 14.51 -6.15 -0.15
C ARG A 29 13.58 -7.16 -0.81
N GLY A 30 13.30 -7.02 -2.12
CA GLY A 30 12.36 -7.88 -2.84
C GLY A 30 10.89 -7.60 -2.54
N GLU A 31 10.58 -6.51 -1.82
CA GLU A 31 9.19 -6.09 -1.55
C GLU A 31 8.51 -5.53 -2.79
N ILE A 32 9.28 -4.99 -3.73
CA ILE A 32 8.81 -4.44 -5.00
C ILE A 32 9.56 -5.16 -6.11
N LYS A 33 8.84 -5.87 -6.99
CA LYS A 33 9.42 -6.40 -8.21
C LYS A 33 9.72 -5.26 -9.16
N ALA A 34 10.98 -5.14 -9.55
CA ALA A 34 11.45 -4.17 -10.52
C ALA A 34 12.49 -4.82 -11.42
N GLU A 35 12.45 -4.47 -12.69
CA GLU A 35 13.43 -4.90 -13.68
C GLU A 35 14.52 -3.81 -13.82
N LYS A 36 15.78 -4.24 -13.89
CA LYS A 36 16.89 -3.31 -14.09
C LYS A 36 17.17 -3.18 -15.57
N ILE A 37 16.89 -2.01 -16.13
CA ILE A 37 17.20 -1.67 -17.52
C ILE A 37 18.34 -0.65 -17.52
N GLY A 38 19.54 -1.12 -17.84
CA GLY A 38 20.77 -0.33 -17.81
C GLY A 38 21.08 0.20 -16.40
N ARG A 39 21.02 1.53 -16.23
CA ARG A 39 21.25 2.23 -14.94
C ARG A 39 19.97 2.48 -14.15
N ASN A 40 18.80 2.24 -14.75
CA ASN A 40 17.51 2.55 -14.16
C ASN A 40 16.75 1.28 -13.76
N PHE A 41 15.86 1.42 -12.78
CA PHE A 41 14.89 0.39 -12.40
C PHE A 41 13.52 0.80 -12.91
N VAL A 42 12.82 -0.14 -13.53
CA VAL A 42 11.45 -0.01 -14.01
C VAL A 42 10.56 -1.02 -13.29
N ILE A 43 9.32 -0.64 -13.02
CA ILE A 43 8.36 -1.43 -12.26
C ILE A 43 7.11 -1.60 -13.14
N ASP A 44 6.64 -2.84 -13.30
CA ASP A 44 5.43 -3.13 -14.08
C ASP A 44 4.18 -2.63 -13.34
N LYS A 45 3.21 -2.11 -14.09
CA LYS A 45 1.90 -1.67 -13.58
C LYS A 45 1.18 -2.77 -12.79
N ASN A 46 1.35 -4.03 -13.17
CA ASN A 46 0.71 -5.16 -12.49
C ASN A 46 1.32 -5.39 -11.10
N ASP A 47 2.65 -5.37 -10.99
CA ASP A 47 3.34 -5.52 -9.71
C ASP A 47 3.08 -4.34 -8.76
N LEU A 48 2.84 -3.14 -9.30
CA LEU A 48 2.46 -1.98 -8.49
C LEU A 48 1.20 -2.21 -7.67
N LYS A 49 0.16 -2.82 -8.24
CA LYS A 49 -1.12 -3.05 -7.55
C LYS A 49 -0.93 -3.86 -6.28
N ASP A 50 -0.14 -4.92 -6.35
CA ASP A 50 0.15 -5.76 -5.20
C ASP A 50 0.94 -4.99 -4.14
N VAL A 51 1.93 -4.21 -4.56
CA VAL A 51 2.74 -3.37 -3.64
C VAL A 51 1.87 -2.34 -2.90
N PHE A 52 0.91 -1.72 -3.58
CA PHE A 52 -0.06 -0.83 -2.94
C PHE A 52 -0.84 -1.58 -1.85
N THR A 53 -1.41 -2.73 -2.16
CA THR A 53 -2.16 -3.52 -1.16
C THR A 53 -1.31 -3.91 0.06
N TYR A 54 -0.04 -4.27 -0.13
CA TYR A 54 0.85 -4.66 0.98
C TYR A 54 1.34 -3.48 1.81
N SER A 55 1.69 -2.34 1.18
CA SER A 55 2.30 -1.21 1.88
C SER A 55 1.31 -0.46 2.78
N PHE A 56 0.03 -0.41 2.41
CA PHE A 56 -1.01 0.12 3.29
C PHE A 56 -1.37 -0.85 4.42
N LYS A 57 -1.24 -2.16 4.22
CA LYS A 57 -1.74 -3.18 5.15
C LYS A 57 -1.14 -3.18 6.55
N LYS A 58 0.06 -2.62 6.75
CA LYS A 58 0.75 -2.70 8.06
C LYS A 58 0.39 -1.54 8.98
N ASP A 59 0.48 -0.32 8.47
CA ASP A 59 0.21 0.88 9.27
C ASP A 59 -1.30 1.16 9.34
N LEU A 60 -2.01 1.00 8.21
CA LEU A 60 -3.47 1.18 8.18
C LEU A 60 -4.20 0.16 9.05
N LYS A 61 -3.73 -1.10 9.10
CA LYS A 61 -4.39 -2.13 9.91
C LYS A 61 -4.37 -1.79 11.39
N LYS A 62 -3.27 -1.22 11.91
CA LYS A 62 -3.19 -0.79 13.31
C LYS A 62 -4.17 0.34 13.61
N GLU A 63 -4.30 1.29 12.69
CA GLU A 63 -5.21 2.42 12.83
C GLU A 63 -6.68 1.96 12.76
N ILE A 64 -7.01 1.07 11.82
CA ILE A 64 -8.33 0.43 11.73
C ILE A 64 -8.63 -0.36 13.00
N ASP A 65 -7.72 -1.20 13.47
CA ASP A 65 -7.93 -2.01 14.68
C ASP A 65 -8.18 -1.12 15.91
N ALA A 66 -7.46 0.00 16.03
CA ALA A 66 -7.68 0.97 17.10
C ALA A 66 -9.05 1.66 17.00
N ALA A 67 -9.43 2.08 15.79
CA ALA A 67 -10.74 2.69 15.53
C ALA A 67 -11.89 1.72 15.83
N VAL A 68 -11.80 0.48 15.31
CA VAL A 68 -12.78 -0.59 15.55
C VAL A 68 -12.89 -0.89 17.04
N LYS A 69 -11.76 -1.03 17.75
CA LYS A 69 -11.76 -1.26 19.19
C LYS A 69 -12.48 -0.15 19.94
N LYS A 70 -12.20 1.12 19.60
CA LYS A 70 -12.85 2.27 20.21
C LYS A 70 -14.36 2.27 19.95
N THR A 71 -14.79 2.04 18.71
CA THR A 71 -16.21 1.99 18.36
C THR A 71 -16.95 0.84 19.05
N VAL A 72 -16.33 -0.34 19.16
CA VAL A 72 -16.92 -1.47 19.89
C VAL A 72 -17.00 -1.19 21.39
N GLN A 73 -16.01 -0.51 21.98
CA GLN A 73 -16.05 -0.12 23.39
C GLN A 73 -17.14 0.92 23.68
N GLU A 74 -17.30 1.93 22.82
CA GLU A 74 -18.25 3.02 23.03
C GLU A 74 -19.69 2.66 22.62
N TYR A 75 -19.87 1.82 21.60
CA TYR A 75 -21.19 1.56 20.99
C TYR A 75 -21.53 0.06 20.85
N GLY A 76 -20.79 -0.84 21.50
CA GLY A 76 -20.94 -2.28 21.31
C GLY A 76 -22.35 -2.82 21.60
N GLU A 77 -23.04 -2.27 22.59
CA GLU A 77 -24.40 -2.66 22.94
C GLU A 77 -25.41 -2.22 21.87
N THR A 78 -25.29 -0.99 21.36
CA THR A 78 -26.10 -0.47 20.24
C THR A 78 -25.87 -1.26 18.97
N LEU A 79 -24.61 -1.58 18.64
CA LEU A 79 -24.26 -2.40 17.48
C LEU A 79 -24.85 -3.83 17.59
N LYS A 80 -24.89 -4.39 18.79
CA LYS A 80 -25.47 -5.71 19.06
C LYS A 80 -26.99 -5.73 18.94
N LEU A 81 -27.66 -4.63 19.29
CA LEU A 81 -29.11 -4.48 19.14
C LEU A 81 -29.50 -4.30 17.65
N LEU A 82 -28.75 -3.48 16.91
CA LEU A 82 -28.97 -3.26 15.47
C LEU A 82 -28.74 -4.52 14.62
N GLY A 83 -27.83 -5.41 15.03
CA GLY A 83 -27.58 -6.67 14.31
C GLY A 83 -28.60 -7.78 14.58
N LYS A 84 -29.61 -7.54 15.42
CA LYS A 84 -30.68 -8.50 15.74
C LYS A 84 -31.99 -8.21 15.01
N GLU A 85 -32.09 -7.09 14.31
CA GLU A 85 -33.11 -6.85 13.26
C GLU A 85 -32.66 -7.48 11.94
#